data_AF-A0A8S3JF80-F1
#
_entry.id   AF-A0A8S3JF80-F1
#
_cell.length_a   1.000
_cell.length_b   1.000
_cell.length_c   1.000
_cell.angle_alpha   90.00
_cell.angle_beta   90.00
_cell.angle_gamma   90.00
#
_symmetry.space_group_name_H-M   'P 1'
#
loop_
_entity.id
_entity.type
_entity.pdbx_description
1 polymer ?
#
loop_
_entity_poly.entity_id
_entity_poly.type
_entity_poly.pdbx_seq_one_letter_code
_entity_poly.pdbx_strand_id
1 'polypeptide(L)'
;SLINLLKRLLKQGSIAGEFFNMTSPKGSNLGRLYGLTKVHKDNLPSRPVLSAIGTFSYGLGKALTQMLSNIIEKRTLFKIHLQ
;
A
#
# COMPACT_ATOMS: atom_id res chain seq x y z
N SER A 1 -5.63 17.91 -0.58
CA SER A 1 -4.64 17.14 -1.38
C SER A 1 -3.64 16.47 -0.45
N LEU A 2 -3.22 15.24 -0.77
CA LEU A 2 -2.24 14.46 -0.01
C LEU A 2 -0.94 15.25 0.26
N ILE A 3 -0.45 15.98 -0.73
CA ILE A 3 0.78 16.79 -0.61
C ILE A 3 0.64 17.85 0.49
N ASN A 4 -0.52 18.51 0.59
CA ASN A 4 -0.74 19.54 1.59
C ASN A 4 -0.81 18.94 3.00
N LEU A 5 -1.37 17.73 3.13
CA LEU A 5 -1.36 17.00 4.40
C LEU A 5 0.07 16.64 4.80
N LEU A 6 0.84 16.05 3.89
CA LEU A 6 2.23 15.67 4.16
C LEU A 6 3.11 16.88 4.52
N LYS A 7 2.94 18.02 3.83
CA LYS A 7 3.62 19.27 4.17
C LYS A 7 3.26 19.78 5.57
N ARG A 8 1.99 19.68 5.96
CA ARG A 8 1.55 20.05 7.31
C ARG A 8 2.18 19.16 8.37
N LEU A 9 2.14 17.85 8.17
CA LEU A 9 2.73 16.87 9.09
C LEU A 9 4.26 17.06 9.23
N LEU A 10 4.94 17.36 8.13
CA LEU A 10 6.36 17.68 8.13
C LEU A 10 6.65 18.95 8.95
N LYS A 11 5.86 20.02 8.74
CA LYS A 11 5.99 21.28 9.50
C LYS A 11 5.72 21.09 10.99
N GLN A 12 4.84 20.17 11.36
CA GLN A 12 4.54 19.81 12.74
C GLN A 12 5.59 18.88 13.39
N GLY A 13 6.59 18.43 12.63
CA GLY A 13 7.58 17.47 13.11
C GLY A 13 7.04 16.05 13.33
N SER A 14 5.82 15.76 12.88
CA SER A 14 5.17 14.45 13.06
C SER A 14 5.72 13.37 12.12
N ILE A 15 6.40 13.77 11.04
CA ILE A 15 7.07 12.86 10.09
C ILE A 15 8.47 13.38 9.76
N ALA A 16 9.39 12.46 9.50
CA ALA A 16 10.73 12.80 9.02
C ALA A 16 10.71 13.27 7.56
N GLY A 17 11.71 14.09 7.18
CA GLY A 17 11.87 14.56 5.79
C GLY A 17 12.07 13.41 4.80
N GLU A 18 12.77 12.36 5.20
CA GLU A 18 12.93 11.14 4.40
C GLU A 18 11.58 10.45 4.14
N PHE A 19 10.75 10.33 5.18
CA PHE A 19 9.40 9.76 5.06
C PHE A 19 8.53 10.60 4.12
N PHE A 20 8.60 11.93 4.23
CA PHE A 20 7.94 12.84 3.30
C PHE A 20 8.39 12.59 1.85
N ASN A 21 9.71 12.49 1.62
CA ASN A 21 10.26 12.25 0.29
C ASN A 21 9.88 10.89 -0.30
N MET A 22 9.75 9.86 0.54
CA MET A 22 9.34 8.52 0.11
C MET A 22 7.84 8.45 -0.21
N THR A 23 7.00 9.07 0.63
CA THR A 23 5.54 8.95 0.53
C THR A 23 4.88 10.00 -0.34
N SER A 24 5.60 11.09 -0.65
CA SER A 24 5.11 12.09 -1.59
C SER A 24 4.83 11.44 -2.94
N PRO A 25 3.70 11.77 -3.58
CA PRO A 25 3.32 11.17 -4.84
C PRO A 25 4.37 11.47 -5.91
N LYS A 26 4.96 10.40 -6.46
CA LYS A 26 6.01 10.43 -7.49
C LYS A 26 5.61 9.53 -8.64
N GLY A 27 5.94 9.95 -9.86
CA GLY A 27 5.56 9.27 -11.08
C GLY A 27 4.16 9.66 -11.57
N SER A 28 3.96 9.50 -12.87
CA SER A 28 2.72 9.81 -13.59
C SER A 28 2.03 8.56 -14.14
N ASN A 29 2.61 7.37 -13.90
CA ASN A 29 2.10 6.13 -14.44
C ASN A 29 0.85 5.68 -13.68
N LEU A 30 -0.12 5.17 -14.43
CA LEU A 30 -1.24 4.43 -13.87
C LEU A 30 -0.81 3.00 -13.52
N GLY A 31 -1.54 2.38 -12.59
CA GLY A 31 -1.29 0.98 -12.25
C GLY A 31 -1.54 0.08 -13.46
N ARG A 32 -0.66 -0.90 -13.66
CA ARG A 32 -0.72 -1.83 -14.81
C ARG A 32 -1.40 -3.11 -14.38
N LEU A 33 -2.56 -3.40 -14.96
CA LEU A 33 -3.17 -4.73 -14.86
C LEU A 33 -2.38 -5.71 -15.72
N TYR A 34 -2.08 -6.89 -15.17
CA TYR A 34 -1.35 -7.92 -15.91
C TYR A 34 -1.78 -9.34 -15.53
N GLY A 35 -1.43 -10.28 -16.40
CA GLY A 35 -1.74 -11.69 -16.24
C GLY A 35 -3.23 -12.00 -16.41
N LEU A 36 -3.55 -13.29 -16.34
CA LEU A 36 -4.93 -13.76 -16.26
C LEU A 36 -5.44 -13.59 -14.83
N THR A 37 -6.64 -13.02 -14.72
CA THR A 37 -7.30 -12.91 -13.42
C THR A 37 -7.53 -14.30 -12.82
N LYS A 38 -7.32 -14.46 -11.51
CA LYS A 38 -7.50 -15.77 -10.86
C LYS A 38 -9.00 -16.10 -10.80
N VAL A 39 -9.43 -17.02 -11.68
CA VAL A 39 -10.83 -17.53 -11.80
C VAL A 39 -10.98 -18.96 -11.25
N HIS A 40 -10.32 -19.26 -10.14
CA HIS A 40 -10.28 -20.63 -9.58
C HIS A 40 -11.51 -20.98 -8.72
N LYS A 41 -12.46 -20.06 -8.46
CA LYS A 41 -13.60 -20.34 -7.60
C LYS A 41 -14.89 -19.77 -8.18
N ASP A 42 -15.87 -20.63 -8.35
CA ASP A 42 -17.21 -20.25 -8.81
C ASP A 42 -17.87 -19.29 -7.80
N ASN A 43 -18.71 -18.38 -8.32
CA ASN A 43 -19.43 -17.35 -7.55
C ASN A 43 -18.57 -16.33 -6.78
N LEU A 44 -17.27 -16.22 -7.07
CA LEU A 44 -16.41 -15.16 -6.52
C LEU A 44 -16.00 -14.16 -7.61
N PRO A 45 -15.94 -12.85 -7.28
CA PRO A 45 -15.48 -11.85 -8.24
C PRO A 45 -14.03 -12.13 -8.63
N SER A 46 -13.75 -11.89 -9.90
CA SER A 46 -12.41 -12.02 -10.48
C SER A 46 -11.38 -11.19 -9.69
N ARG A 47 -10.20 -11.76 -9.46
CA ARG A 47 -9.08 -11.12 -8.74
C ARG A 47 -8.01 -10.67 -9.74
N PRO A 48 -8.11 -9.44 -10.28
CA PRO A 48 -7.08 -8.90 -11.16
C PRO A 48 -5.78 -8.62 -10.39
N VAL A 49 -4.65 -8.85 -11.05
CA VAL A 49 -3.34 -8.51 -10.49
C VAL A 49 -2.95 -7.12 -10.99
N LEU A 50 -2.77 -6.20 -10.05
CA LEU A 50 -2.41 -4.81 -10.33
C LEU A 50 -0.95 -4.56 -9.90
N SER A 51 -0.10 -4.20 -10.87
CA SER A 51 1.21 -3.64 -10.56
C SER A 51 1.05 -2.15 -10.27
N ALA A 52 1.32 -1.76 -9.02
CA ALA A 52 1.35 -0.38 -8.58
C ALA A 52 2.76 0.25 -8.64
N ILE A 53 3.75 -0.46 -9.19
CA ILE A 53 5.14 0.02 -9.25
C ILE A 53 5.22 1.27 -10.12
N GLY A 54 5.87 2.32 -9.60
CA GLY A 54 6.05 3.59 -10.31
C GLY A 54 4.79 4.45 -10.43
N THR A 55 3.69 4.06 -9.77
CA THR A 55 2.49 4.87 -9.64
C THR A 55 2.64 5.92 -8.56
N PHE A 56 1.81 6.97 -8.62
CA PHE A 56 1.81 8.06 -7.63
C PHE A 56 1.56 7.58 -6.18
N SER A 57 0.92 6.42 -6.00
CA SER A 57 0.62 5.86 -4.67
C SER A 57 1.65 4.83 -4.20
N TYR A 58 2.64 4.47 -5.02
CA TYR A 58 3.58 3.39 -4.74
C TYR A 58 4.34 3.57 -3.43
N GLY A 59 5.00 4.73 -3.26
CA GLY A 59 5.81 5.02 -2.08
C GLY A 59 4.99 5.05 -0.79
N LEU A 60 3.79 5.65 -0.85
CA LEU A 60 2.85 5.66 0.26
C LEU A 60 2.36 4.25 0.61
N GLY A 61 1.96 3.47 -0.40
CA GLY A 61 1.49 2.10 -0.20
C GLY A 61 2.56 1.21 0.44
N LYS A 62 3.82 1.36 0.00
CA LYS A 62 4.96 0.65 0.59
C LYS A 62 5.15 0.99 2.07
N ALA A 63 5.10 2.28 2.41
CA ALA A 63 5.21 2.75 3.79
C ALA A 63 4.11 2.18 4.69
N LEU A 64 2.86 2.24 4.24
CA LEU A 64 1.72 1.72 4.99
C LEU A 64 1.81 0.20 5.15
N THR A 65 2.25 -0.52 4.12
CA THR A 65 2.44 -1.97 4.18
C THR A 65 3.46 -2.35 5.26
N GLN A 66 4.57 -1.61 5.36
CA GLN A 66 5.57 -1.80 6.40
C GLN A 66 5.06 -1.47 7.80
N MET A 67 4.22 -0.44 7.95
CA MET A 67 3.63 -0.09 9.24
C MET A 67 2.61 -1.14 9.70
N LEU A 68 1.84 -1.69 8.76
CA LEU A 68 0.75 -2.62 9.03
C LEU A 68 1.21 -4.08 9.08
N SER A 69 2.39 -4.43 8.55
CA SER A 69 2.89 -5.81 8.51
C SER A 69 2.88 -6.46 9.89
N ASN A 70 3.34 -5.72 10.91
CA ASN A 70 3.38 -6.18 12.30
C ASN A 70 1.99 -6.53 12.87
N ILE A 71 0.94 -5.85 12.39
CA ILE A 71 -0.45 -6.10 12.83
C ILE A 71 -1.01 -7.32 12.10
N ILE A 72 -0.72 -7.44 10.81
CA ILE A 72 -1.20 -8.54 9.96
C ILE A 72 -0.53 -9.86 10.38
N GLU A 73 0.78 -9.85 10.65
CA GLU A 73 1.51 -11.04 11.11
C GLU A 73 0.94 -11.59 12.41
N LYS A 74 0.73 -10.72 13.41
CA LYS A 74 0.09 -11.12 14.68
C LYS A 74 -1.29 -11.74 14.47
N ARG A 75 -2.13 -11.12 13.63
CA ARG A 75 -3.46 -11.66 13.30
C ARG A 75 -3.38 -13.03 12.61
N THR A 76 -2.36 -13.26 11.79
CA THR A 76 -2.16 -14.54 11.11
C THR A 76 -1.75 -15.62 12.10
N LEU A 77 -0.87 -15.30 13.07
CA LEU A 77 -0.51 -16.20 14.17
C LEU A 77 -1.74 -16.58 15.01
N PHE A 78 -2.60 -15.62 15.36
CA PHE A 78 -3.83 -15.90 16.10
C PHE A 78 -4.79 -16.82 15.33
N LYS A 79 -4.86 -16.69 13.99
CA LYS A 79 -5.69 -17.58 13.18
C LYS A 79 -5.15 -19.01 13.10
N ILE A 80 -3.83 -19.19 13.07
CA ILE A 80 -3.19 -20.51 13.02
C ILE A 80 -3.36 -21.24 14.36
N HIS A 81 -3.37 -20.53 15.48
CA HIS A 81 -3.51 -21.11 16.82
C HIS A 81 -4.96 -21.40 17.26
N LEU A 82 -5.97 -21.01 16.46
CA LEU A 82 -7.40 -21.17 16.76
C LEU A 82 -8.10 -22.18 15.83
N GLN A 83 -7.34 -22.95 15.05
CA GLN A 83 -7.82 -24.11 14.29
C GLN A 83 -7.26 -25.40 14.87
#